data_AF-A0A227PH71-F1
#
_entry.id   AF-A0A227PH71-F1
#
_cell.length_a   1.000
_cell.length_b   1.000
_cell.length_c   1.000
_cell.angle_alpha   90.00
_cell.angle_beta   90.00
_cell.angle_gamma   90.00
#
_symmetry.space_group_name_H-M   'P 1'
#
loop_
_entity.id
_entity.type
_entity.pdbx_description
1 polymer ?
#
loop_
_entity_poly.entity_id
_entity_poly.type
_entity_poly.pdbx_seq_one_letter_code
_entity_poly.pdbx_strand_id
1 'polypeptide(L)'
;MKHLFKAAINWTSNKEQEDSTKRVYNKSHQIKIEGKPVLDVSAAKAFKGDPELYNPEDLLLSSLVSCHMMSYLYVCSQNEIEVLEYSDNAEAILEVSPDGSGRFTEVRLNPKAKILNPDKIDLAIQLHTKANQLCFIANSCNFPVLHNASCELI
;
A
#
# COMPACT_ATOMS: atom_id res chain seq x y z
N MET A 1 -11.81 14.04 15.78
CA MET A 1 -11.89 12.81 16.59
C MET A 1 -10.56 12.08 16.49
N LYS A 2 -10.12 11.34 17.51
CA LYS A 2 -8.89 10.54 17.48
C LYS A 2 -9.26 9.05 17.52
N HIS A 3 -8.63 8.24 16.67
CA HIS A 3 -8.81 6.79 16.63
C HIS A 3 -7.45 6.11 16.84
N LEU A 4 -7.43 5.01 17.60
CA LEU A 4 -6.22 4.25 17.89
C LEU A 4 -6.23 2.94 17.09
N PHE A 5 -5.15 2.67 16.36
CA PHE A 5 -4.89 1.41 15.68
C PHE A 5 -3.71 0.70 16.35
N LYS A 6 -3.80 -0.62 16.52
CA LYS A 6 -2.77 -1.45 17.17
C LYS A 6 -2.40 -2.63 16.28
N ALA A 7 -1.11 -2.98 16.27
CA ALA A 7 -0.58 -4.20 15.68
C ALA A 7 0.49 -4.78 16.60
N ALA A 8 0.61 -6.10 16.63
CA ALA A 8 1.64 -6.82 17.36
C ALA A 8 2.46 -7.68 16.40
N ILE A 9 3.77 -7.80 16.65
CA ILE A 9 4.69 -8.64 15.88
C ILE A 9 5.26 -9.73 16.78
N ASN A 10 5.38 -10.95 16.26
CA ASN A 10 6.04 -12.06 16.92
C ASN A 10 7.05 -12.70 15.96
N TRP A 11 8.29 -12.84 16.42
CA TRP A 11 9.35 -13.51 15.69
C TRP A 11 10.04 -14.52 16.63
N THR A 12 10.41 -15.68 16.08
CA THR A 12 11.08 -16.75 16.82
C THR A 12 12.29 -17.24 16.04
N SER A 13 13.41 -17.49 16.74
CA SER A 13 14.60 -18.08 16.15
C SER A 13 14.42 -19.59 15.93
N ASN A 14 14.71 -20.09 14.73
CA ASN A 14 14.86 -21.53 14.48
C ASN A 14 16.29 -21.93 14.86
N LYS A 15 16.48 -22.56 16.03
CA LYS A 15 17.80 -22.89 16.60
C LYS A 15 18.44 -24.18 16.07
N GLU A 16 17.84 -24.85 15.09
CA GLU A 16 18.28 -26.21 14.71
C GLU A 16 19.47 -26.29 13.75
N GLN A 17 20.01 -25.17 13.26
CA GLN A 17 21.23 -25.18 12.44
C GLN A 17 22.07 -23.93 12.67
N GLU A 18 23.01 -23.97 13.62
CA GLU A 18 24.12 -23.01 13.62
C GLU A 18 25.45 -23.72 13.89
N ASP A 19 25.99 -24.34 12.84
CA ASP A 19 27.41 -24.72 12.71
C ASP A 19 28.18 -23.61 11.96
N SER A 20 27.78 -22.35 12.17
CA SER A 20 28.34 -21.20 11.45
C SER A 20 28.77 -20.09 12.40
N THR A 21 29.96 -19.54 12.15
CA THR A 21 30.55 -18.43 12.92
C THR A 21 29.83 -17.08 12.71
N LYS A 22 28.78 -17.05 11.89
CA LYS A 22 27.95 -15.87 11.61
C LYS A 22 26.50 -16.15 12.01
N ARG A 23 25.99 -15.42 12.99
CA ARG A 23 24.57 -15.47 13.35
C ARG A 23 23.73 -14.94 12.19
N VAL A 24 22.88 -15.79 11.61
CA VAL A 24 21.96 -15.40 10.53
C VAL A 24 20.54 -15.59 11.03
N TYR A 25 19.83 -14.47 11.21
CA TYR A 25 18.43 -14.52 11.63
C TYR A 25 17.51 -14.80 10.45
N ASN A 26 16.54 -15.70 10.65
CA ASN A 26 15.42 -15.85 9.72
C ASN A 26 14.60 -14.56 9.68
N LYS A 27 13.93 -14.29 8.56
CA LYS A 27 13.20 -13.03 8.32
C LYS A 27 11.68 -13.20 8.41
N SER A 28 11.21 -14.44 8.49
CA SER A 28 9.79 -14.74 8.54
C SER A 28 9.24 -14.56 9.96
N HIS A 29 8.10 -13.91 10.07
CA HIS A 29 7.48 -13.54 11.33
C HIS A 29 5.97 -13.39 11.15
N GLN A 30 5.27 -13.17 12.27
CA GLN A 30 3.81 -13.04 12.26
C GLN A 30 3.39 -11.67 12.76
N ILE A 31 2.48 -11.02 12.01
CA ILE A 31 1.78 -9.81 12.44
C ILE A 31 0.36 -10.19 12.89
N LYS A 32 -0.04 -9.70 14.07
CA LYS A 32 -1.36 -9.91 14.68
C LYS A 32 -2.06 -8.57 14.86
N ILE A 33 -3.29 -8.50 14.37
CA ILE A 33 -4.23 -7.41 14.61
C ILE A 33 -5.45 -8.01 15.30
N GLU A 34 -5.92 -7.38 16.37
CA GLU A 34 -7.06 -7.88 17.16
C GLU A 34 -8.29 -8.12 16.28
N GLY A 35 -8.86 -9.32 16.38
CA GLY A 35 -10.06 -9.73 15.62
C GLY A 35 -9.82 -10.04 14.14
N LYS A 36 -8.57 -10.09 13.65
CA LYS A 36 -8.23 -10.40 12.25
C LYS A 36 -7.39 -11.68 12.13
N PRO A 37 -7.38 -12.33 10.94
CA PRO A 37 -6.43 -13.39 10.65
C PRO A 37 -4.98 -12.95 10.87
N VAL A 38 -4.13 -13.90 11.25
CA VAL A 38 -2.68 -13.68 11.37
C VAL A 38 -2.11 -13.47 9.97
N LEU A 39 -1.21 -12.49 9.84
CA LEU A 39 -0.45 -12.26 8.62
C LEU A 39 0.94 -12.88 8.80
N ASP A 40 1.26 -13.88 7.98
CA ASP A 40 2.62 -14.37 7.83
C ASP A 40 3.39 -13.44 6.87
N VAL A 41 4.52 -12.92 7.33
CA VAL A 41 5.28 -11.87 6.66
C VAL A 41 6.75 -12.25 6.63
N SER A 42 7.47 -11.87 5.58
CA SER A 42 8.92 -11.96 5.50
C SER A 42 9.53 -10.63 5.04
N ALA A 43 10.85 -10.60 4.88
CA ALA A 43 11.46 -9.51 4.13
C ALA A 43 11.16 -9.66 2.64
N ALA A 44 11.24 -8.57 1.86
CA ALA A 44 11.14 -8.68 0.41
C ALA A 44 12.22 -9.60 -0.18
N LYS A 45 11.96 -10.20 -1.35
CA LYS A 45 12.92 -11.04 -2.07
C LYS A 45 14.27 -10.34 -2.32
N ALA A 46 14.24 -9.05 -2.64
CA ALA A 46 15.43 -8.21 -2.81
C ALA A 46 16.32 -8.20 -1.55
N PHE A 47 15.70 -8.40 -0.39
CA PHE A 47 16.35 -8.49 0.91
C PHE A 47 16.41 -9.93 1.43
N LYS A 48 16.40 -10.94 0.55
CA LYS A 48 16.55 -12.37 0.89
C LYS A 48 15.50 -12.89 1.89
N GLY A 49 14.27 -12.42 1.82
CA GLY A 49 13.15 -13.06 2.51
C GLY A 49 12.39 -14.04 1.61
N ASP A 50 11.32 -14.60 2.16
CA ASP A 50 10.46 -15.57 1.48
C ASP A 50 9.51 -14.85 0.49
N PRO A 51 9.63 -15.09 -0.83
CA PRO A 51 8.81 -14.42 -1.83
C PRO A 51 7.34 -14.85 -1.86
N GLU A 52 6.98 -15.95 -1.17
CA GLU A 52 5.59 -16.42 -1.07
C GLU A 52 4.80 -15.70 0.03
N LEU A 53 5.49 -14.92 0.89
CA LEU A 53 4.89 -14.16 1.97
C LEU A 53 4.87 -12.66 1.63
N TYR A 54 3.88 -11.95 2.19
CA TYR A 54 3.90 -10.49 2.15
C TYR A 54 5.15 -9.93 2.82
N ASN A 55 5.56 -8.74 2.40
CA ASN A 55 6.62 -7.98 3.05
C ASN A 55 6.13 -6.58 3.47
N PRO A 56 6.86 -5.84 4.33
CA PRO A 56 6.46 -4.51 4.77
C PRO A 56 6.23 -3.51 3.63
N GLU A 57 7.02 -3.60 2.56
CA GLU A 57 6.89 -2.77 1.37
C GLU A 57 5.56 -3.02 0.64
N ASP A 58 5.16 -4.27 0.43
CA ASP A 58 3.86 -4.65 -0.13
C ASP A 58 2.71 -4.14 0.74
N LEU A 59 2.84 -4.27 2.06
CA LEU A 59 1.81 -3.88 3.03
C LEU A 59 1.63 -2.35 3.08
N LEU A 60 2.71 -1.57 2.97
CA LEU A 60 2.63 -0.12 2.90
C LEU A 60 1.97 0.33 1.58
N LEU A 61 2.43 -0.21 0.45
CA LEU A 61 1.89 0.14 -0.87
C LEU A 61 0.41 -0.23 -0.96
N SER A 62 0.03 -1.44 -0.56
CA SER A 62 -1.38 -1.87 -0.57
C SER A 62 -2.26 -1.04 0.36
N SER A 63 -1.75 -0.64 1.53
CA SER A 63 -2.48 0.26 2.44
C SER A 63 -2.73 1.63 1.81
N LEU A 64 -1.74 2.18 1.10
CA LEU A 64 -1.86 3.46 0.40
C LEU A 64 -2.87 3.38 -0.76
N VAL A 65 -2.74 2.36 -1.62
CA VAL A 65 -3.66 2.12 -2.75
C VAL A 65 -5.11 1.99 -2.26
N SER A 66 -5.32 1.16 -1.22
CA SER A 66 -6.65 0.94 -0.64
C SER A 66 -7.24 2.22 -0.04
N CYS A 67 -6.43 2.99 0.70
CA CYS A 67 -6.91 4.24 1.30
C CYS A 67 -7.26 5.29 0.25
N HIS A 68 -6.43 5.43 -0.80
CA HIS A 68 -6.72 6.36 -1.91
C HIS A 68 -7.99 5.98 -2.65
N MET A 69 -8.19 4.70 -2.97
CA MET A 69 -9.42 4.21 -3.60
C MET A 69 -10.65 4.58 -2.76
N MET A 70 -10.64 4.34 -1.45
CA MET A 70 -11.78 4.69 -0.58
C MET A 70 -12.04 6.20 -0.57
N SER A 71 -10.99 7.03 -0.52
CA SER A 71 -11.13 8.49 -0.62
C SER A 71 -11.68 8.92 -1.99
N TYR A 72 -11.27 8.25 -3.07
CA TYR A 72 -11.77 8.50 -4.43
C TYR A 72 -13.26 8.17 -4.54
N LEU A 73 -13.68 6.98 -4.11
CA LEU A 73 -15.09 6.58 -4.10
C LEU A 73 -15.94 7.54 -3.27
N TYR A 74 -15.41 8.00 -2.14
CA TYR A 74 -16.08 9.02 -1.33
C TYR A 74 -16.30 10.31 -2.11
N VAL A 75 -15.28 10.90 -2.75
CA VAL A 75 -15.46 12.15 -3.50
C VAL A 75 -16.31 11.99 -4.76
N CYS A 76 -16.27 10.83 -5.42
CA CYS A 76 -17.20 10.50 -6.50
C CYS A 76 -18.65 10.51 -6.01
N SER A 77 -18.92 9.93 -4.84
CA SER A 77 -20.27 9.94 -4.24
C SER A 77 -20.78 11.36 -3.97
N GLN A 78 -19.90 12.27 -3.53
CA GLN A 78 -20.25 13.68 -3.27
C GLN A 78 -20.55 14.47 -4.57
N ASN A 79 -20.11 13.97 -5.72
CA ASN A 79 -20.31 14.59 -7.03
C ASN A 79 -21.30 13.79 -7.91
N GLU A 80 -22.05 12.86 -7.30
CA GLU A 80 -23.03 12.02 -7.98
C GLU A 80 -22.43 11.28 -9.20
N ILE A 81 -21.18 10.79 -9.07
CA ILE A 81 -20.52 9.95 -10.06
C ILE A 81 -20.68 8.50 -9.62
N GLU A 82 -21.34 7.70 -10.46
CA GLU A 82 -21.53 6.28 -10.21
C GLU A 82 -20.34 5.48 -10.75
N VAL A 83 -19.46 5.04 -9.84
CA VAL A 83 -18.30 4.21 -10.16
C VAL A 83 -18.70 2.74 -10.09
N LEU A 84 -18.54 2.02 -11.20
CA LEU A 84 -18.88 0.59 -11.30
C LEU A 84 -17.67 -0.33 -11.15
N GLU A 85 -16.53 0.10 -11.67
CA GLU A 85 -15.26 -0.63 -11.54
C GLU A 85 -14.15 0.33 -11.14
N TYR A 86 -13.23 -0.16 -10.31
CA TYR A 86 -11.99 0.50 -9.97
C TYR A 86 -10.88 -0.54 -9.96
N SER A 87 -9.76 -0.24 -10.62
CA SER A 87 -8.52 -1.01 -10.49
C SER A 87 -7.34 -0.05 -10.38
N ASP A 88 -6.27 -0.47 -9.73
CA ASP A 88 -5.06 0.34 -9.58
C ASP A 88 -3.84 -0.58 -9.55
N ASN A 89 -3.00 -0.45 -10.58
CA ASN A 89 -1.72 -1.13 -10.67
C ASN A 89 -0.62 -0.18 -10.21
N ALA A 90 -0.56 0.06 -8.91
CA ALA A 90 0.37 1.01 -8.34
C ALA A 90 1.81 0.46 -8.29
N GLU A 91 2.76 1.38 -8.38
CA GLU A 91 4.19 1.09 -8.30
C GLU A 91 4.85 2.01 -7.28
N ALA A 92 5.93 1.53 -6.66
CA ALA A 92 6.67 2.29 -5.66
C ALA A 92 8.18 2.07 -5.83
N ILE A 93 8.96 3.13 -5.60
CA ILE A 93 10.41 3.09 -5.70
C ILE A 93 11.00 3.14 -4.29
N LEU A 94 11.72 2.08 -3.92
CA LEU A 94 12.51 2.00 -2.69
C LEU A 94 13.98 2.22 -3.03
N GLU A 95 14.59 3.26 -2.46
CA GLU A 95 16.03 3.47 -2.54
C GLU A 95 16.73 2.95 -1.28
N VAL A 96 17.86 2.27 -1.48
CA VAL A 96 18.68 1.70 -0.42
C VAL A 96 20.08 2.30 -0.50
N SER A 97 20.54 2.86 0.60
CA SER A 97 21.86 3.44 0.76
C SER A 97 22.93 2.37 1.02
N PRO A 98 24.22 2.65 0.75
CA PRO A 98 25.31 1.69 0.99
C PRO A 98 25.45 1.22 2.44
N ASP A 99 24.97 2.01 3.41
CA ASP A 99 24.96 1.66 4.83
C ASP A 99 23.79 0.74 5.24
N GLY A 100 22.91 0.38 4.28
CA GLY A 100 21.74 -0.46 4.48
C GLY A 100 20.47 0.28 4.91
N SER A 101 20.52 1.59 5.11
CA SER A 101 19.32 2.41 5.31
C SER A 101 18.57 2.61 3.99
N GLY A 102 17.31 3.07 4.04
CA GLY A 102 16.53 3.30 2.82
C GLY A 102 15.19 3.95 3.09
N ARG A 103 14.48 4.31 2.01
CA ARG A 103 13.12 4.84 2.06
C ARG A 103 12.43 4.71 0.71
N PHE A 104 11.10 4.67 0.73
CA PHE A 104 10.35 4.97 -0.47
C PHE A 104 10.62 6.42 -0.90
N THR A 105 10.93 6.63 -2.17
CA THR A 105 11.14 7.96 -2.74
C THR A 105 9.97 8.43 -3.58
N GLU A 106 9.13 7.51 -4.05
CA GLU A 106 7.95 7.81 -4.85
C GLU A 106 6.97 6.64 -4.84
N VAL A 107 5.67 6.96 -4.87
CA VAL A 107 4.61 6.03 -5.27
C VAL A 107 3.85 6.62 -6.45
N ARG A 108 3.60 5.81 -7.48
CA ARG A 108 2.73 6.10 -8.61
C ARG A 108 1.49 5.23 -8.54
N LEU A 109 0.33 5.86 -8.37
CA LEU A 109 -0.97 5.23 -8.50
C LEU A 109 -1.41 5.31 -9.96
N ASN A 110 -1.93 4.20 -10.50
CA ASN A 110 -2.44 4.11 -11.88
C ASN A 110 -3.93 3.73 -11.86
N PRO A 111 -4.80 4.56 -11.26
CA PRO A 111 -6.20 4.22 -11.08
C PRO A 111 -6.94 4.24 -12.41
N LYS A 112 -7.75 3.20 -12.63
CA LYS A 112 -8.66 3.06 -13.76
C LYS A 112 -10.08 2.89 -13.22
N ALA A 113 -10.93 3.86 -13.51
CA ALA A 113 -12.34 3.83 -13.13
C ALA A 113 -13.23 3.61 -14.35
N LYS A 114 -14.30 2.81 -14.18
CA LYS A 114 -15.42 2.79 -15.13
C LYS A 114 -16.65 3.41 -14.48
N ILE A 115 -17.29 4.33 -15.19
CA ILE A 115 -18.45 5.07 -14.69
C ILE A 115 -19.64 5.01 -15.64
N LEU A 116 -20.85 5.32 -15.15
CA LEU A 116 -22.04 5.43 -15.98
C LEU A 116 -22.27 6.81 -16.61
N ASN A 117 -21.61 7.85 -16.12
CA ASN A 117 -21.89 9.25 -16.46
C ASN A 117 -20.92 9.79 -17.53
N PRO A 118 -21.29 9.85 -18.83
CA PRO A 118 -20.37 10.27 -19.90
C PRO A 118 -19.89 11.72 -19.74
N ASP A 119 -20.76 12.57 -19.23
CA ASP A 119 -20.53 13.99 -18.98
C ASP A 119 -19.59 14.26 -17.80
N LYS A 120 -19.26 13.23 -16.99
CA LYS A 120 -18.45 13.37 -15.78
C LYS A 120 -17.06 12.73 -15.85
N ILE A 121 -16.64 12.21 -17.01
CA ILE A 121 -15.33 11.56 -17.18
C ILE A 121 -14.18 12.48 -16.73
N ASP A 122 -14.14 13.72 -17.22
CA ASP A 122 -13.07 14.66 -16.88
C ASP A 122 -13.06 15.00 -15.39
N LEU A 123 -14.24 15.17 -14.80
CA LEU A 123 -14.38 15.40 -13.37
C LEU A 123 -13.89 14.20 -12.56
N ALA A 124 -14.27 12.98 -12.96
CA ALA A 124 -13.82 11.74 -12.32
C ALA A 124 -12.29 11.65 -12.29
N ILE A 125 -11.62 11.96 -13.41
CA ILE A 125 -10.15 11.99 -13.48
C ILE A 125 -9.58 13.04 -12.51
N GLN A 126 -10.12 14.26 -12.51
CA GLN A 126 -9.63 15.36 -11.66
C GLN A 126 -9.80 15.07 -10.16
N LEU A 127 -10.86 14.34 -9.78
CA LEU A 127 -11.17 14.04 -8.39
C LEU A 127 -10.11 13.21 -7.67
N HIS A 128 -9.19 12.53 -8.38
CA HIS A 128 -8.04 11.88 -7.74
C HIS A 128 -7.13 12.86 -6.98
N THR A 129 -7.02 14.10 -7.44
CA THR A 129 -6.28 15.14 -6.70
C THR A 129 -6.94 15.42 -5.36
N LYS A 130 -8.28 15.52 -5.35
CA LYS A 130 -9.04 15.74 -4.11
C LYS A 130 -9.02 14.52 -3.20
N ALA A 131 -9.12 13.33 -3.77
CA ALA A 131 -9.01 12.07 -3.06
C ALA A 131 -7.67 11.96 -2.32
N ASN A 132 -6.56 12.32 -2.98
CA ASN A 132 -5.23 12.28 -2.37
C ASN A 132 -5.13 13.21 -1.14
N GLN A 133 -5.72 14.41 -1.20
CA GLN A 133 -5.78 15.33 -0.06
C GLN A 133 -6.54 14.75 1.15
N LEU A 134 -7.52 13.89 0.90
CA LEU A 134 -8.33 13.25 1.95
C LEU A 134 -7.75 11.90 2.40
N CYS A 135 -6.86 11.30 1.62
CA CYS A 135 -6.25 10.00 1.90
C CYS A 135 -5.38 10.08 3.16
N PHE A 136 -5.79 9.39 4.21
CA PHE A 136 -5.06 9.41 5.49
C PHE A 136 -3.64 8.84 5.36
N ILE A 137 -3.48 7.79 4.55
CA ILE A 137 -2.17 7.15 4.36
C ILE A 137 -1.26 8.04 3.53
N ALA A 138 -1.75 8.65 2.44
CA ALA A 138 -0.95 9.61 1.65
C ALA A 138 -0.48 10.79 2.51
N ASN A 139 -1.36 11.34 3.36
CA ASN A 139 -1.02 12.39 4.33
C ASN A 139 -0.05 11.95 5.44
N SER A 140 0.20 10.65 5.58
CA SER A 140 1.13 10.08 6.57
C SER A 140 2.49 9.70 5.95
N CYS A 141 2.62 9.80 4.63
CA CYS A 141 3.84 9.49 3.90
C CYS A 141 4.72 10.74 3.73
N ASN A 142 6.04 10.56 3.68
CA ASN A 142 7.02 11.63 3.49
C ASN A 142 7.63 11.66 2.08
N PHE A 143 6.97 11.03 1.12
CA PHE A 143 7.34 10.93 -0.29
C PHE A 143 6.15 11.32 -1.17
N PRO A 144 6.40 11.79 -2.41
CA PRO A 144 5.33 12.09 -3.36
C PRO A 144 4.48 10.86 -3.69
N VAL A 145 3.17 11.05 -3.72
CA VAL A 145 2.18 10.10 -4.26
C VAL A 145 1.59 10.73 -5.51
N LEU A 146 1.96 10.19 -6.68
CA LEU A 146 1.58 10.67 -8.00
C LEU A 146 0.40 9.85 -8.54
N HIS A 147 -0.40 10.45 -9.43
CA HIS A 147 -1.58 9.80 -10.02
C HIS A 147 -1.53 9.89 -11.54
N ASN A 148 -1.57 8.74 -12.20
CA ASN A 148 -1.79 8.61 -13.64
C ASN A 148 -3.16 7.99 -13.88
N ALA A 149 -4.20 8.79 -13.65
CA ALA A 149 -5.58 8.33 -13.64
C ALA A 149 -6.18 8.26 -15.06
N SER A 150 -7.01 7.24 -15.28
CA SER A 150 -7.87 7.14 -16.46
C SER A 150 -9.29 6.79 -16.06
N CYS A 151 -10.27 7.29 -16.81
CA CYS A 151 -11.67 6.96 -16.63
C CYS A 151 -12.31 6.69 -17.98
N GLU A 152 -13.14 5.64 -18.06
CA GLU A 152 -13.91 5.29 -19.24
C GLU A 152 -15.36 4.97 -18.88
N LEU A 153 -16.22 4.85 -19.88
CA LEU A 153 -17.57 4.32 -19.71
C LEU A 153 -17.52 2.80 -19.61
N ILE A 154 -18.49 2.22 -18.90
CA ILE A 154 -18.72 0.77 -18.96
C ILE A 154 -19.19 0.32 -20.35
#